data_AF-A0A834S749-F1
#
_entry.id   AF-A0A834S749-F1
#
_cell.length_a   1.000
_cell.length_b   1.000
_cell.length_c   1.000
_cell.angle_alpha   90.00
_cell.angle_beta   90.00
_cell.angle_gamma   90.00
#
_symmetry.space_group_name_H-M   'P 1'
#
loop_
_entity.id
_entity.type
_entity.pdbx_description
1 polymer ?
#
loop_
_entity_poly.entity_id
_entity_poly.type
_entity_poly.pdbx_seq_one_letter_code
_entity_poly.pdbx_strand_id
1 'polypeptide(L)'
;MSSLRLATAINVRAFQNLTNALSMSQGQWTGSIEGEALADEIGRFRVWAGNLGALQKGHSSLDYRLRDSPVLSNNALKLLHELEHNLNESHAVVSGVRA
;
A
#
# COMPACT_ATOMS: atom_id res chain seq x y z
N MET A 1 -8.05 -17.41 -7.23
CA MET A 1 -6.96 -16.97 -6.33
C MET A 1 -7.33 -15.61 -5.75
N SER A 2 -6.99 -15.31 -4.49
CA SER A 2 -7.29 -14.02 -3.84
C SER A 2 -6.19 -12.99 -4.11
N SER A 3 -5.99 -12.64 -5.39
CA SER A 3 -4.87 -11.82 -5.83
C SER A 3 -4.96 -10.39 -5.31
N LEU A 4 -6.16 -9.80 -5.29
CA LEU A 4 -6.35 -8.43 -4.79
C LEU A 4 -6.14 -8.36 -3.27
N ARG A 5 -6.63 -9.35 -2.53
CA ARG A 5 -6.41 -9.47 -1.09
C ARG A 5 -4.93 -9.55 -0.72
N LEU A 6 -4.17 -10.36 -1.46
CA LEU A 6 -2.74 -10.51 -1.23
C LEU A 6 -1.99 -9.21 -1.54
N ALA A 7 -2.22 -8.61 -2.71
CA ALA A 7 -1.59 -7.36 -3.11
C ALA A 7 -1.91 -6.21 -2.14
N THR A 8 -3.14 -6.15 -1.63
CA THR A 8 -3.53 -5.16 -0.60
C THR A 8 -2.76 -5.39 0.70
N ALA A 9 -2.63 -6.63 1.17
CA ALA A 9 -1.86 -6.94 2.39
C ALA A 9 -0.37 -6.61 2.25
N ILE A 10 0.20 -6.82 1.06
CA ILE A 10 1.59 -6.44 0.77
C ILE A 10 1.76 -4.92 0.89
N ASN A 11 0.85 -4.14 0.33
CA ASN A 11 0.89 -2.67 0.44
C ASN A 11 0.78 -2.19 1.89
N VAL A 12 -0.10 -2.80 2.70
CA VAL A 12 -0.17 -2.49 4.15
C VAL A 12 1.19 -2.69 4.82
N ARG A 13 1.88 -3.79 4.51
CA ARG A 13 3.21 -4.07 5.06
C ARG A 13 4.27 -3.10 4.51
N ALA A 14 4.23 -2.77 3.23
CA ALA A 14 5.16 -1.83 2.61
C ALA A 14 5.07 -0.43 3.24
N PHE A 15 3.85 0.05 3.51
CA PHE A 15 3.63 1.29 4.27
C PHE A 15 4.24 1.22 5.67
N GLN A 16 4.00 0.13 6.41
CA GLN A 16 4.57 -0.04 7.75
C GLN A 16 6.10 -0.02 7.73
N ASN A 17 6.72 -0.67 6.75
CA ASN A 17 8.17 -0.66 6.59
C ASN A 17 8.68 0.76 6.33
N LEU A 18 8.06 1.50 5.42
CA LEU A 18 8.46 2.88 5.10
C LEU A 18 8.31 3.82 6.31
N THR A 19 7.19 3.75 7.04
CA THR A 19 6.98 4.54 8.26
C THR A 19 8.04 4.23 9.31
N ASN A 20 8.33 2.94 9.54
CA ASN A 20 9.37 2.54 10.49
C ASN A 20 10.75 3.03 10.09
N ALA A 21 11.12 2.93 8.81
CA ALA A 21 12.39 3.41 8.30
C ALA A 21 12.53 4.94 8.49
N LEU A 22 11.47 5.70 8.22
CA LEU A 22 11.46 7.14 8.43
C LEU A 22 11.62 7.52 9.90
N SER A 23 10.90 6.86 10.80
CA SER A 23 11.04 7.09 12.25
C SER A 23 12.46 6.79 12.76
N MET A 24 13.17 5.84 12.14
CA MET A 24 14.54 5.48 12.52
C MET A 24 15.62 6.38 11.90
N SER A 25 15.28 7.18 10.88
CA SER A 25 16.24 7.97 10.09
C SER A 25 16.75 9.28 10.73
N GLN A 26 16.50 9.50 12.03
CA GLN A 26 17.05 10.58 12.89
C GLN A 26 17.23 11.97 12.23
N GLY A 27 16.22 12.46 11.51
CA GLY A 27 16.23 13.85 11.01
C GLY A 27 16.81 14.06 9.61
N GLN A 28 17.36 13.03 8.96
CA GLN A 28 17.90 13.18 7.60
C GLN A 28 16.82 13.52 6.56
N TRP A 29 15.59 13.02 6.77
CA TRP A 29 14.46 13.20 5.87
C TRP A 29 13.34 14.06 6.43
N THR A 30 13.49 14.61 7.64
CA THR A 30 12.40 15.34 8.35
C THR A 30 11.99 16.65 7.67
N GLY A 31 12.82 17.18 6.77
CA GLY A 31 12.46 18.33 5.92
C GLY A 31 11.91 17.97 4.53
N SER A 32 11.95 16.69 4.14
CA SER A 32 11.60 16.23 2.79
C SER A 32 10.35 15.34 2.76
N ILE A 33 10.06 14.62 3.85
CA ILE A 33 8.85 13.82 3.99
C ILE A 33 8.10 14.26 5.22
N GLU A 34 6.96 14.94 5.01
CA GLU A 34 6.03 15.29 6.07
C GLU A 34 5.37 14.02 6.60
N GLY A 35 5.71 13.63 7.84
CA GLY A 35 5.18 12.41 8.46
C GLY A 35 3.65 12.40 8.56
N GLU A 36 3.02 13.56 8.72
CA GLU A 36 1.56 13.71 8.72
C GLU A 36 0.96 13.42 7.33
N ALA A 37 1.60 13.87 6.25
CA ALA A 37 1.14 13.59 4.89
C ALA A 37 1.20 12.08 4.59
N LEU A 38 2.28 11.40 4.98
CA LEU A 38 2.37 9.94 4.84
C LEU A 38 1.30 9.22 5.67
N ALA A 39 1.03 9.69 6.89
CA ALA A 39 -0.01 9.13 7.74
C ALA A 39 -1.42 9.30 7.13
N ASP A 40 -1.70 10.44 6.47
CA ASP A 40 -2.96 10.67 5.75
C ASP A 40 -3.11 9.69 4.58
N GLU A 41 -2.06 9.48 3.79
CA GLU A 41 -2.09 8.52 2.67
C GLU A 41 -2.30 7.07 3.15
N ILE A 42 -1.69 6.68 4.28
CA ILE A 42 -1.98 5.39 4.94
C ILE A 42 -3.45 5.32 5.36
N GLY A 43 -3.99 6.41 5.92
CA GLY A 43 -5.40 6.53 6.30
C GLY A 43 -6.33 6.31 5.11
N ARG A 44 -6.08 7.01 4.00
CA ARG A 44 -6.85 6.88 2.74
C ARG A 44 -6.81 5.45 2.21
N PHE A 45 -5.63 4.82 2.18
CA PHE A 45 -5.49 3.44 1.74
C PHE A 45 -6.28 2.46 2.63
N ARG A 46 -6.27 2.65 3.96
CA ARG A 46 -7.05 1.83 4.90
C ARG A 46 -8.55 1.99 4.68
N VAL A 47 -9.02 3.22 4.45
CA VAL A 47 -10.44 3.49 4.15
C VAL A 47 -10.86 2.83 2.84
N TRP A 48 -10.05 2.95 1.79
CA TRP A 48 -10.27 2.26 0.51
C TRP A 48 -10.37 0.75 0.69
N ALA A 49 -9.40 0.15 1.40
CA ALA A 49 -9.36 -1.29 1.64
C ALA A 49 -10.55 -1.79 2.47
N GLY A 50 -10.96 -1.03 3.48
CA GLY A 50 -12.12 -1.32 4.32
C GLY A 50 -13.43 -1.26 3.56
N ASN A 51 -13.69 -0.14 2.88
CA ASN A 51 -14.93 0.10 2.15
C ASN A 51 -15.14 -0.88 1.00
N LEU A 52 -14.05 -1.32 0.37
CA LEU A 52 -14.13 -2.26 -0.74
C LEU A 52 -14.08 -3.73 -0.35
N GLY A 53 -13.79 -4.03 0.92
CA GLY A 53 -13.57 -5.40 1.38
C GLY A 53 -12.29 -6.01 0.78
N ALA A 54 -11.27 -5.19 0.50
CA ALA A 54 -10.04 -5.62 -0.16
C ALA A 54 -9.27 -6.66 0.66
N LEU A 55 -9.35 -6.60 2.00
CA LEU A 55 -8.73 -7.60 2.89
C LEU A 55 -9.69 -8.73 3.32
N GLN A 56 -10.96 -8.65 2.94
CA GLN A 56 -11.99 -9.60 3.35
C GLN A 56 -11.92 -10.91 2.54
N LYS A 57 -12.63 -11.93 3.01
CA LYS A 57 -12.79 -13.23 2.33
C LYS A 57 -14.26 -13.49 2.03
N GLY A 58 -14.54 -14.39 1.08
CA GLY A 58 -15.92 -14.77 0.73
C GLY A 58 -16.66 -13.66 -0.02
N HIS A 59 -17.98 -13.61 0.11
CA HIS A 59 -18.83 -12.76 -0.73
C HIS A 59 -18.64 -11.25 -0.51
N SER A 60 -18.15 -10.83 0.65
CA SER A 60 -17.82 -9.44 0.95
C SER A 60 -16.45 -9.01 0.42
N SER A 61 -15.64 -9.93 -0.11
CA SER A 61 -14.30 -9.63 -0.61
C SER A 61 -14.33 -8.87 -1.93
N LEU A 62 -13.35 -7.98 -2.13
CA LEU A 62 -13.17 -7.28 -3.40
C LEU A 62 -12.93 -8.26 -4.56
N ASP A 63 -12.15 -9.32 -4.32
CA ASP A 63 -11.95 -10.41 -5.29
C ASP A 63 -13.28 -11.02 -5.75
N TYR A 64 -14.20 -11.29 -4.82
CA TYR A 64 -15.53 -11.82 -5.17
C TYR A 64 -16.39 -10.78 -5.89
N ARG A 65 -16.37 -9.52 -5.46
CA ARG A 65 -17.18 -8.44 -6.05
C ARG A 65 -16.77 -8.11 -7.48
N LEU A 66 -15.49 -8.25 -7.82
CA LEU A 66 -14.96 -7.97 -9.17
C LEU A 66 -14.79 -9.22 -10.04
N ARG A 67 -15.23 -10.40 -9.59
CA ARG A 67 -15.02 -11.67 -10.30
C ARG A 67 -15.56 -11.68 -11.74
N ASP A 68 -16.66 -10.94 -11.97
CA ASP A 68 -17.32 -10.82 -13.28
C ASP A 68 -16.88 -9.56 -14.04
N SER A 69 -15.87 -8.84 -13.55
CA SER A 69 -15.28 -7.65 -14.17
C SER A 69 -13.75 -7.75 -14.20
N PRO A 70 -13.18 -8.60 -15.08
CA PRO A 70 -11.75 -8.83 -15.16
C PRO A 70 -10.94 -7.56 -15.45
N VAL A 71 -11.50 -6.61 -16.22
CA VAL A 71 -10.86 -5.31 -16.49
C VAL A 71 -10.65 -4.52 -15.19
N LEU A 72 -11.69 -4.40 -14.36
CA LEU A 72 -11.60 -3.67 -13.09
C LEU A 72 -10.67 -4.39 -12.10
N SER A 73 -10.75 -5.72 -12.04
CA SER A 73 -9.86 -6.54 -11.21
C SER A 73 -8.39 -6.33 -11.59
N ASN A 74 -8.07 -6.40 -12.89
CA ASN A 74 -6.72 -6.20 -13.40
C ASN A 74 -6.21 -4.78 -13.16
N ASN A 75 -7.06 -3.77 -13.35
CA ASN A 75 -6.69 -2.38 -13.08
C ASN A 75 -6.39 -2.14 -11.59
N ALA A 76 -7.25 -2.65 -10.70
CA ALA A 76 -7.02 -2.56 -9.26
C ALA A 76 -5.72 -3.27 -8.85
N LEU A 77 -5.46 -4.46 -9.42
CA LEU A 77 -4.24 -5.20 -9.14
C LEU A 77 -2.99 -4.46 -9.64
N LYS A 78 -3.06 -3.87 -10.84
CA LYS A 78 -1.98 -3.05 -11.40
C LYS A 78 -1.65 -1.86 -10.50
N LEU A 79 -2.66 -1.12 -10.05
CA LEU A 79 -2.47 0.02 -9.15
C LEU A 79 -1.89 -0.40 -7.79
N LEU A 80 -2.29 -1.55 -7.26
CA LEU A 80 -1.70 -2.09 -6.03
C LEU A 80 -0.21 -2.47 -6.22
N HIS A 81 0.17 -3.02 -7.37
CA HIS A 81 1.58 -3.32 -7.66
C HIS A 81 2.41 -2.05 -7.88
N GLU A 82 1.85 -1.04 -8.56
CA GLU A 82 2.52 0.26 -8.71
C GLU A 82 2.73 0.94 -7.35
N LEU A 83 1.73 0.90 -6.47
CA LEU A 83 1.86 1.42 -5.11
C LEU A 83 2.93 0.66 -4.31
N GLU A 84 2.93 -0.66 -4.37
CA GLU A 84 3.93 -1.51 -3.71
C GLU A 84 5.34 -1.14 -4.18
N HIS A 85 5.53 -1.02 -5.49
CA HIS A 85 6.81 -0.64 -6.08
C HIS A 85 7.27 0.73 -5.57
N ASN A 86 6.40 1.75 -5.61
CA ASN A 86 6.73 3.09 -5.16
C ASN A 86 7.09 3.14 -3.66
N LEU A 87 6.38 2.39 -2.83
CA LEU A 87 6.67 2.30 -1.39
C LEU A 87 8.01 1.62 -1.12
N ASN A 88 8.32 0.55 -1.85
CA ASN A 88 9.59 -0.16 -1.71
C ASN A 88 10.78 0.67 -2.19
N GLU A 89 10.65 1.39 -3.32
CA GLU A 89 11.69 2.31 -3.79
C GLU A 89 11.90 3.45 -2.77
N SER A 90 10.82 4.03 -2.24
CA SER A 90 10.91 5.06 -1.20
C SER A 90 11.60 4.53 0.06
N HIS A 91 11.26 3.31 0.48
CA HIS A 91 11.91 2.66 1.62
C HIS A 91 13.40 2.43 1.36
N ALA A 92 13.79 2.01 0.15
CA ALA A 92 15.19 1.81 -0.21
C ALA A 92 16.00 3.11 -0.15
N VAL A 93 15.42 4.24 -0.57
CA VAL A 93 16.04 5.57 -0.45
C VAL A 93 16.18 5.98 1.01
N VAL A 94 15.11 5.89 1.80
CA VAL A 94 15.12 6.30 3.21
C VAL A 94 16.09 5.47 4.05
N SER A 95 16.18 4.17 3.77
CA SER A 95 17.08 3.25 4.47
C SER A 95 18.54 3.33 4.00
N GLY A 96 18.86 4.15 3.00
CA GLY A 96 20.21 4.28 2.45
C GLY A 96 20.68 3.06 1.63
N VAL A 97 19.77 2.14 1.30
CA VAL A 97 20.04 1.00 0.40
C VAL A 97 20.22 1.47 -1.05
N ARG A 98 19.62 2.62 -1.38
CA ARG A 98 19.75 3.28 -2.68
C ARG A 98 20.07 4.76 -2.45
N ALA A 99 21.15 5.25 -3.08
CA ALA A 99 21.61 6.64 -3.02
C ALA A 99 21.42 7.34 -4.37
#